data_AF-A0AAV6XRW5-F1
#
_entry.id   AF-A0AAV6XRW5-F1
#
_cell.length_a   1.000
_cell.length_b   1.000
_cell.length_c   1.000
_cell.angle_alpha   90.00
_cell.angle_beta   90.00
_cell.angle_gamma   90.00
#
_symmetry.space_group_name_H-M   'P 1'
#
loop_
_entity.id
_entity.type
_entity.pdbx_description
1 polymer ?
#
loop_
_entity_poly.entity_id
_entity_poly.type
_entity_poly.pdbx_seq_one_letter_code
_entity_poly.pdbx_strand_id
1 'polypeptide(L)'
;MSSYGQRIRNYLSCYFIQDTKQLKYLSMFVSIDQSSSKICTERLPDDMRIIASSNQGILCCLRRRRSIVRYYACKPATKQWKSLPNPKLRCKTAAIAIMVLSSSPLRYKIVRLSRRGNVGSISKYKFEIFDSKIWSWKETQDVELPYYEVICSSNKAVSANNSVYWLTSHNNVLAFHEPEGTFQKFPLPEEVLQDKNKYSFKYKQLVEYKGRLGLVCNTKEGDTELWIMYENTINNWLNWRKEMVMDIGSIVRRVGMRYADVAGFYNEGIAF
;
A
#
# COMPACT_ATOMS: atom_id res chain seq x y z
N MET A 1 -17.30 5.81 -46.92
CA MET A 1 -16.09 5.14 -46.40
C MET A 1 -15.39 6.11 -45.47
N SER A 2 -15.55 5.96 -44.16
CA SER A 2 -14.78 6.71 -43.16
C SER A 2 -14.31 5.71 -42.12
N SER A 3 -13.00 5.48 -42.08
CA SER A 3 -12.35 4.51 -41.21
C SER A 3 -12.38 5.01 -39.77
N TYR A 4 -13.17 4.36 -38.92
CA TYR A 4 -13.06 4.49 -37.47
C TYR A 4 -11.67 4.04 -37.03
N GLY A 5 -10.85 5.00 -36.61
CA GLY A 5 -9.56 4.72 -35.98
C GLY A 5 -9.79 3.99 -34.65
N GLN A 6 -9.56 2.68 -34.65
CA GLN A 6 -9.40 1.88 -33.44
C GLN A 6 -8.24 2.46 -32.63
N ARG A 7 -8.59 3.20 -31.58
CA ARG A 7 -7.63 3.68 -30.57
C ARG A 7 -7.24 2.47 -29.73
N ILE A 8 -6.13 1.82 -30.09
CA ILE A 8 -5.57 0.67 -29.37
C ILE A 8 -5.24 1.12 -27.94
N ARG A 9 -6.14 0.77 -27.00
CA ARG A 9 -5.96 0.91 -25.57
C ARG A 9 -4.99 -0.20 -25.13
N ASN A 10 -3.69 0.11 -25.04
CA ASN A 10 -2.69 -0.84 -24.53
C ASN A 10 -2.83 -0.94 -23.00
N TYR A 11 -3.35 -2.07 -22.52
CA TYR A 11 -3.48 -2.41 -21.11
C TYR A 11 -2.15 -2.97 -20.60
N LEU A 12 -1.48 -2.30 -19.65
CA LEU A 12 -0.28 -2.83 -18.99
C LEU A 12 -0.64 -3.30 -17.58
N SER A 13 -1.11 -4.53 -17.47
CA SER A 13 -1.25 -5.26 -16.21
C SER A 13 0.14 -5.61 -15.71
N CYS A 14 0.56 -5.08 -14.56
CA CYS A 14 1.95 -5.18 -14.12
C CYS A 14 2.12 -5.07 -12.60
N TYR A 15 3.19 -5.65 -12.08
CA TYR A 15 3.59 -5.56 -10.69
C TYR A 15 5.09 -5.30 -10.56
N PHE A 16 5.49 -4.74 -9.42
CA PHE A 16 6.89 -4.42 -9.14
C PHE A 16 7.45 -5.33 -8.07
N ILE A 17 8.56 -5.99 -8.36
CA ILE A 17 9.30 -6.78 -7.37
C ILE A 17 10.56 -6.01 -7.00
N GLN A 18 10.83 -5.88 -5.69
CA GLN A 18 12.09 -5.37 -5.19
C GLN A 18 12.72 -6.38 -4.22
N ASP A 19 13.95 -6.77 -4.51
CA ASP A 19 14.79 -7.67 -3.71
C ASP A 19 16.10 -6.95 -3.30
N THR A 20 16.85 -7.54 -2.38
CA THR A 20 18.16 -7.04 -1.94
C THR A 20 19.26 -8.04 -2.24
N LYS A 21 20.22 -7.66 -3.10
CA LYS A 21 21.42 -8.47 -3.41
C LYS A 21 22.67 -7.66 -3.13
N GLN A 22 23.59 -8.18 -2.32
CA GLN A 22 24.86 -7.52 -1.99
C GLN A 22 24.67 -6.05 -1.52
N LEU A 23 23.68 -5.82 -0.63
CA LEU A 23 23.31 -4.49 -0.11
C LEU A 23 22.75 -3.48 -1.14
N LYS A 24 22.48 -3.91 -2.37
CA LYS A 24 21.82 -3.12 -3.41
C LYS A 24 20.36 -3.54 -3.57
N TYR A 25 19.50 -2.59 -3.93
CA TYR A 25 18.11 -2.88 -4.28
C TYR A 25 18.02 -3.29 -5.74
N LEU A 26 17.59 -4.54 -5.98
CA LEU A 26 17.25 -5.02 -7.31
C LEU A 26 15.76 -4.88 -7.51
N SER A 27 15.38 -4.21 -8.59
CA SER A 27 14.04 -3.70 -8.80
C SER A 27 13.62 -4.07 -10.21
N MET A 28 12.50 -4.78 -10.37
CA MET A 28 12.02 -5.26 -11.66
C MET A 28 10.53 -4.99 -11.81
N PHE A 29 10.17 -4.53 -13.00
CA PHE A 29 8.80 -4.45 -13.45
C PHE A 29 8.43 -5.73 -14.21
N VAL A 30 7.32 -6.35 -13.84
CA VAL A 30 6.81 -7.57 -14.49
C VAL A 30 5.46 -7.26 -15.09
N SER A 31 5.31 -7.52 -16.39
CA SER A 31 4.02 -7.44 -17.07
C SER A 31 3.34 -8.81 -17.03
N ILE A 32 2.02 -8.82 -16.83
CA ILE A 32 1.16 -10.00 -16.79
C ILE A 32 0.69 -10.38 -18.21
N ASP A 33 0.91 -9.53 -19.21
CA ASP A 33 0.35 -9.75 -20.54
C ASP A 33 0.99 -10.95 -21.25
N GLN A 34 0.27 -12.08 -21.28
CA GLN A 34 0.73 -13.37 -21.83
C GLN A 34 0.97 -13.31 -23.35
N SER A 35 0.43 -12.32 -24.05
CA SER A 35 0.65 -12.08 -25.48
C SER A 35 2.01 -11.46 -25.81
N SER A 36 2.72 -10.92 -24.82
CA SER A 36 4.08 -10.42 -25.03
C SER A 36 5.05 -11.18 -24.12
N SER A 37 5.85 -12.07 -24.71
CA SER A 37 6.98 -12.74 -24.05
C SER A 37 8.10 -11.78 -23.60
N LYS A 38 7.84 -10.47 -23.56
CA LYS A 38 8.79 -9.43 -23.19
C LYS A 38 8.46 -8.93 -21.79
N ILE A 39 9.08 -9.56 -20.79
CA ILE A 39 9.24 -8.96 -19.47
C ILE A 39 10.03 -7.66 -19.66
N CYS A 40 9.37 -6.51 -19.46
CA CYS A 40 10.04 -5.21 -19.53
C CYS A 40 10.86 -5.00 -18.26
N THR A 41 12.15 -5.35 -18.30
CA THR A 41 13.06 -5.21 -17.17
C THR A 41 13.52 -3.76 -16.98
N GLU A 42 12.58 -2.85 -16.73
CA GLU A 42 12.92 -1.50 -16.32
C GLU A 42 13.34 -1.49 -14.85
N ARG A 43 14.52 -0.93 -14.60
CA ARG A 43 15.16 -0.95 -13.28
C ARG A 43 15.15 0.45 -12.69
N LEU A 44 14.67 0.57 -11.47
CA LEU A 44 15.00 1.73 -10.65
C LEU A 44 16.50 1.70 -10.33
N PRO A 45 17.14 2.87 -10.11
CA PRO A 45 18.52 2.91 -9.64
C PRO A 45 18.73 2.01 -8.42
N ASP A 46 19.87 1.31 -8.38
CA ASP A 46 20.22 0.34 -7.32
C ASP A 46 20.16 0.90 -5.89
N ASP A 47 20.25 2.23 -5.73
CA ASP A 47 20.20 2.93 -4.45
C ASP A 47 18.80 3.50 -4.11
N MET A 48 17.76 3.14 -4.87
CA MET A 48 16.37 3.49 -4.60
C MET A 48 15.57 2.33 -4.01
N ARG A 49 15.04 2.55 -2.82
CA ARG A 49 14.10 1.65 -2.15
C ARG A 49 12.67 2.08 -2.41
N ILE A 50 11.77 1.17 -2.78
CA ILE A 50 10.33 1.45 -2.82
C ILE A 50 9.76 1.35 -1.40
N ILE A 51 9.11 2.43 -0.96
CA ILE A 51 8.58 2.52 0.39
C ILE A 51 7.05 2.61 0.43
N ALA A 52 6.41 3.05 -0.65
CA ALA A 52 4.97 2.93 -0.86
C ALA A 52 4.63 2.90 -2.35
N SER A 53 3.46 2.35 -2.67
CA SER A 53 2.92 2.25 -4.02
C SER A 53 1.43 2.57 -4.01
N SER A 54 0.95 3.15 -5.09
CA SER A 54 -0.49 3.33 -5.36
C SER A 54 -0.95 2.31 -6.40
N ASN A 55 -2.23 1.97 -6.38
CA ASN A 55 -2.86 1.14 -7.40
C ASN A 55 -2.90 1.80 -8.79
N GLN A 56 -2.63 3.11 -8.89
CA GLN A 56 -2.50 3.85 -10.15
C GLN A 56 -1.05 3.95 -10.66
N GLY A 57 -0.15 3.11 -10.15
CA GLY A 57 1.21 2.97 -10.69
C GLY A 57 2.20 4.07 -10.34
N ILE A 58 1.86 4.93 -9.37
CA ILE A 58 2.80 5.90 -8.78
C ILE A 58 3.46 5.28 -7.54
N LEU A 59 4.77 5.38 -7.48
CA LEU A 59 5.60 4.90 -6.38
C LEU A 59 6.16 6.06 -5.57
N CYS A 60 6.28 5.85 -4.26
CA CYS A 60 7.15 6.66 -3.41
C CYS A 60 8.44 5.87 -3.15
N CYS A 61 9.56 6.45 -3.56
CA CYS A 61 10.88 5.86 -3.43
C CYS A 61 11.75 6.66 -2.47
N LEU A 62 12.62 5.96 -1.75
CA LEU A 62 13.62 6.51 -0.86
C LEU A 62 15.00 6.27 -1.46
N ARG A 63 15.79 7.32 -1.62
CA ARG A 63 17.20 7.21 -1.98
C ARG A 63 18.06 7.65 -0.81
N ARG A 64 18.99 6.79 -0.38
CA ARG A 64 19.95 7.13 0.68
C ARG A 64 21.34 7.20 0.08
N ARG A 65 21.96 8.38 0.14
CA ARG A 65 23.35 8.60 -0.26
C ARG A 65 24.10 9.25 0.90
N ARG A 66 25.03 8.50 1.50
CA ARG A 66 25.73 8.90 2.73
C ARG A 66 24.72 9.22 3.85
N SER A 67 24.76 10.42 4.41
CA SER A 67 23.83 10.93 5.43
C SER A 67 22.54 11.53 4.84
N ILE A 68 22.46 11.72 3.52
CA ILE A 68 21.34 12.40 2.87
C ILE A 68 20.27 11.36 2.48
N VAL A 69 19.06 11.58 2.99
CA VAL A 69 17.86 10.81 2.64
C VAL A 69 16.97 11.72 1.80
N ARG A 70 16.59 11.28 0.60
CA ARG A 70 15.66 12.00 -0.29
C ARG A 70 14.53 11.10 -0.73
N TYR A 71 13.33 11.67 -0.76
CA TYR A 71 12.14 11.02 -1.29
C TYR A 71 11.97 11.38 -2.77
N TYR A 72 11.43 10.44 -3.54
CA TYR A 72 11.12 10.60 -4.95
C TYR A 72 9.71 10.10 -5.21
N ALA A 73 8.96 10.82 -6.03
CA ALA A 73 7.78 10.26 -6.68
C ALA A 73 8.23 9.70 -8.03
N CYS A 74 7.92 8.43 -8.27
CA CYS A 74 8.30 7.73 -9.49
C CYS A 74 7.04 7.24 -10.20
N LYS A 75 6.98 7.47 -11.51
CA LYS A 75 6.02 6.90 -12.45
C LYS A 75 6.79 6.01 -13.43
N PRO A 76 6.98 4.71 -13.09
CA PRO A 76 7.81 3.81 -13.89
C PRO A 76 7.33 3.72 -15.34
N ALA A 77 6.02 3.61 -15.56
CA ALA A 77 5.42 3.48 -16.89
C ALA A 77 5.80 4.60 -17.89
N THR A 78 6.15 5.79 -17.39
CA THR A 78 6.60 6.92 -18.23
C THR A 78 8.05 7.31 -17.99
N LYS A 79 8.81 6.51 -17.23
CA LYS A 79 10.23 6.77 -16.89
C LYS A 79 10.44 8.12 -16.21
N GLN A 80 9.44 8.60 -15.49
CA GLN A 80 9.48 9.88 -14.82
C GLN A 80 9.72 9.68 -13.34
N TRP A 81 10.74 10.34 -12.80
CA TRP A 81 10.94 10.46 -11.36
C TRP A 81 11.26 11.89 -11.01
N LYS A 82 10.74 12.35 -9.88
CA LYS A 82 10.97 13.71 -9.41
C LYS A 82 11.31 13.69 -7.93
N SER A 83 12.40 14.36 -7.58
CA SER A 83 12.79 14.55 -6.19
C SER A 83 11.75 15.38 -5.47
N LEU A 84 11.31 14.89 -4.32
CA LEU A 84 10.40 15.60 -3.46
C LEU A 84 11.18 16.56 -2.55
N PRO A 85 10.59 17.68 -2.13
CA PRO A 85 11.15 18.48 -1.05
C PRO A 85 11.31 17.61 0.20
N ASN A 86 12.23 17.99 1.08
CA ASN A 86 12.38 17.27 2.36
C ASN A 86 11.13 17.51 3.23
N PRO A 87 10.64 16.48 3.94
CA PRO A 87 9.67 16.68 5.00
C PRO A 87 10.15 17.69 6.03
N LYS A 88 9.23 18.40 6.67
CA LYS A 88 9.54 19.44 7.65
C LYS A 88 10.03 18.82 8.96
N LEU A 89 9.47 17.69 9.36
CA LEU A 89 9.82 17.02 10.60
C LEU A 89 11.05 16.12 10.43
N ARG A 90 12.05 16.31 11.29
CA ARG A 90 13.27 15.47 11.35
C ARG A 90 13.12 14.22 12.20
N CYS A 91 11.89 13.76 12.43
CA CYS A 91 11.60 12.54 13.19
C CYS A 91 11.80 11.27 12.35
N LYS A 92 11.97 10.12 13.00
CA LYS A 92 12.04 8.82 12.32
C LYS A 92 10.68 8.48 11.71
N THR A 93 10.68 8.24 10.40
CA THR A 93 9.50 7.77 9.67
C THR A 93 9.09 6.38 10.19
N ALA A 94 7.85 6.26 10.65
CA ALA A 94 7.23 5.00 11.04
C ALA A 94 6.53 4.32 9.86
N ALA A 95 5.80 5.09 9.05
CA ALA A 95 5.10 4.57 7.88
C ALA A 95 4.94 5.65 6.81
N ILE A 96 4.83 5.23 5.55
CA ILE A 96 4.53 6.10 4.40
C ILE A 96 3.44 5.44 3.55
N ALA A 97 2.56 6.27 3.01
CA ALA A 97 1.58 5.87 2.01
C ALA A 97 1.56 6.88 0.86
N ILE A 98 1.10 6.44 -0.31
CA ILE A 98 0.85 7.31 -1.46
C ILE A 98 -0.55 7.03 -1.98
N MET A 99 -1.30 8.10 -2.28
CA MET A 99 -2.63 8.01 -2.88
C MET A 99 -2.70 8.92 -4.09
N VAL A 100 -3.38 8.47 -5.14
CA VAL A 100 -3.63 9.26 -6.35
C VAL A 100 -5.07 9.75 -6.31
N LEU A 101 -5.24 11.07 -6.37
CA LEU A 101 -6.53 11.76 -6.31
C LEU A 101 -7.14 11.96 -7.71
N SER A 102 -6.29 12.18 -8.72
CA SER A 102 -6.71 12.21 -10.12
C SER A 102 -5.55 11.84 -11.04
N SER A 103 -5.86 11.26 -12.20
CA SER A 103 -4.86 10.81 -13.18
C SER A 103 -4.56 11.87 -14.26
N SER A 104 -5.51 12.77 -14.56
CA SER A 104 -5.39 13.81 -15.58
C SER A 104 -6.04 15.15 -15.14
N PRO A 105 -5.26 16.17 -14.77
CA PRO A 105 -3.82 16.11 -14.52
C PRO A 105 -3.51 15.17 -13.34
N LEU A 106 -2.30 14.63 -13.30
CA LEU A 106 -1.87 13.75 -12.20
C LEU A 106 -1.81 14.54 -10.89
N ARG A 107 -2.66 14.16 -9.94
CA ARG A 107 -2.73 14.69 -8.58
C ARG A 107 -2.53 13.54 -7.62
N TYR A 108 -1.53 13.62 -6.77
CA TYR A 108 -1.29 12.64 -5.71
C TYR A 108 -0.87 13.31 -4.41
N LYS A 109 -1.08 12.60 -3.31
CA LYS A 109 -0.60 12.97 -1.98
C LYS A 109 0.26 11.85 -1.43
N ILE A 110 1.30 12.22 -0.69
CA ILE A 110 2.14 11.28 0.05
C ILE A 110 1.96 11.59 1.51
N VAL A 111 1.54 10.57 2.25
CA VAL A 111 1.38 10.63 3.68
C VAL A 111 2.62 10.06 4.34
N ARG A 112 3.12 10.76 5.34
CA ARG A 112 4.22 10.32 6.19
C ARG A 112 3.82 10.37 7.66
N LEU A 113 3.95 9.22 8.33
CA LEU A 113 3.81 9.11 9.78
C LEU A 113 5.20 9.02 10.41
N SER A 114 5.42 9.81 11.45
CA SER A 114 6.65 9.77 12.23
C SER A 114 6.33 9.57 13.71
N ARG A 115 6.99 8.60 14.35
CA ARG A 115 6.80 8.37 15.78
C ARG A 115 7.57 9.45 16.56
N ARG A 116 6.87 10.22 17.39
CA ARG A 116 7.48 11.27 18.20
C ARG A 116 8.03 10.73 19.52
N GLY A 117 7.39 9.72 20.08
CA GLY A 117 7.70 9.13 21.37
C GLY A 117 6.43 8.71 22.10
N ASN A 118 6.57 8.39 23.38
CA ASN A 118 5.46 7.98 24.23
C ASN A 118 5.23 9.04 25.31
N VAL A 119 3.97 9.31 25.64
CA VAL A 119 3.55 10.19 26.74
C VAL A 119 2.59 9.37 27.59
N GLY A 120 3.03 8.96 28.79
CA GLY A 120 2.26 8.02 29.62
C GLY A 120 1.93 6.73 28.86
N SER A 121 0.66 6.37 28.83
CA SER A 121 0.13 5.18 28.12
C SER A 121 -0.25 5.45 26.66
N ILE A 122 0.26 6.51 26.04
CA ILE A 122 -0.07 6.92 24.66
C ILE A 122 1.21 7.04 23.81
N SER A 123 1.20 6.41 22.65
CA SER A 123 2.18 6.61 21.57
C SER A 123 1.72 7.73 20.64
N LYS A 124 2.50 8.79 20.49
CA LYS A 124 2.16 9.94 19.63
C LYS A 124 2.83 9.84 18.26
N TYR A 125 2.02 9.99 17.21
CA TYR A 125 2.45 10.03 15.82
C TYR A 125 2.21 11.41 15.23
N LYS A 126 3.25 11.96 14.63
CA LYS A 126 3.19 13.17 13.83
C LYS A 126 2.86 12.81 12.39
N PHE A 127 2.01 13.62 11.76
CA PHE A 127 1.57 13.39 10.39
C PHE A 127 1.96 14.56 9.49
N GLU A 128 2.54 14.22 8.34
CA GLU A 128 2.85 15.17 7.28
C GLU A 128 2.27 14.67 5.96
N ILE A 129 1.67 15.59 5.21
CA ILE A 129 1.15 15.33 3.87
C ILE A 129 1.95 16.15 2.88
N PHE A 130 2.58 15.49 1.92
CA PHE A 130 3.03 16.12 0.70
C PHE A 130 1.84 16.23 -0.26
N ASP A 131 1.63 17.43 -0.80
CA ASP A 131 0.65 17.67 -1.85
C ASP A 131 1.34 18.06 -3.15
N SER A 132 1.13 17.25 -4.20
CA SER A 132 1.66 17.51 -5.55
C SER A 132 1.18 18.83 -6.18
N LYS A 133 0.14 19.50 -5.64
CA LYS A 133 -0.46 20.72 -6.23
C LYS A 133 0.44 21.91 -6.00
N ILE A 134 0.81 22.01 -4.74
CA ILE A 134 1.62 23.08 -4.16
C ILE A 134 3.06 22.63 -3.99
N TRP A 135 3.37 21.38 -4.35
CA TRP A 135 4.69 20.77 -4.31
C TRP A 135 5.40 20.93 -2.95
N SER A 136 4.68 20.75 -1.85
CA SER A 136 5.20 20.98 -0.50
C SER A 136 4.58 20.06 0.55
N TRP A 137 5.28 19.93 1.69
CA TRP A 137 4.81 19.22 2.88
C TRP A 137 4.04 20.16 3.80
N LYS A 138 2.89 19.69 4.29
CA LYS A 138 2.10 20.33 5.34
C LYS A 138 2.01 19.37 6.54
N GLU A 139 2.36 19.86 7.71
CA GLU A 139 2.07 19.15 8.97
C GLU A 139 0.56 19.25 9.24
N THR A 140 -0.03 18.15 9.71
CA THR A 140 -1.45 18.09 10.04
C THR A 140 -1.64 17.74 11.51
N GLN A 141 -2.78 17.12 11.86
CA GLN A 141 -3.08 16.66 13.21
C GLN A 141 -2.15 15.52 13.67
N ASP A 142 -1.90 15.47 14.98
CA ASP A 142 -1.26 14.34 15.64
C ASP A 142 -2.26 13.19 15.80
N VAL A 143 -1.78 11.96 15.63
CA VAL A 143 -2.56 10.75 15.89
C VAL A 143 -2.02 10.07 17.14
N GLU A 144 -2.94 9.75 18.04
CA GLU A 144 -2.64 9.07 19.29
C GLU A 144 -3.05 7.60 19.18
N LEU A 145 -2.10 6.71 19.46
CA LEU A 145 -2.35 5.28 19.61
C LEU A 145 -2.05 4.87 21.06
N PRO A 146 -2.70 3.83 21.59
CA PRO A 146 -2.28 3.20 22.85
C PRO A 146 -0.78 2.89 22.86
N TYR A 147 -0.12 2.97 24.02
CA TYR A 147 1.33 2.86 24.17
C TYR A 147 1.95 1.67 23.43
N TYR A 148 1.33 0.50 23.55
CA TYR A 148 1.79 -0.76 22.96
C TYR A 148 1.31 -0.98 21.51
N GLU A 149 0.44 -0.11 21.00
CA GLU A 149 -0.05 -0.18 19.63
C GLU A 149 0.91 0.58 18.70
N VAL A 150 1.49 -0.14 17.75
CA VAL A 150 2.40 0.42 16.75
C VAL A 150 1.93 0.10 15.34
N ILE A 151 2.27 0.96 14.39
CA ILE A 151 2.02 0.69 12.97
C ILE A 151 2.99 -0.41 12.51
N CYS A 152 2.47 -1.46 11.89
CA CYS A 152 3.25 -2.58 11.40
C CYS A 152 4.10 -2.15 10.20
N SER A 153 5.41 -1.98 10.41
CA SER A 153 6.35 -1.53 9.37
C SER A 153 6.62 -2.57 8.29
N SER A 154 6.37 -3.85 8.57
CA SER A 154 6.40 -4.96 7.61
C SER A 154 5.25 -4.89 6.60
N ASN A 155 4.11 -4.33 7.01
CA ASN A 155 2.95 -4.18 6.15
C ASN A 155 3.04 -2.88 5.37
N LYS A 156 2.84 -2.97 4.04
CA LYS A 156 2.70 -1.78 3.21
C LYS A 156 1.36 -1.12 3.46
N ALA A 157 1.35 0.20 3.39
CA ALA A 157 0.12 0.96 3.39
C ALA A 157 -0.65 0.69 2.10
N VAL A 158 -1.97 0.72 2.18
CA VAL A 158 -2.87 0.56 1.03
C VAL A 158 -3.57 1.88 0.77
N SER A 159 -3.75 2.23 -0.50
CA SER A 159 -4.62 3.33 -0.92
C SER A 159 -5.88 2.78 -1.58
N ALA A 160 -7.06 3.19 -1.12
CA ALA A 160 -8.34 2.87 -1.74
C ALA A 160 -9.34 3.98 -1.40
N ASN A 161 -10.29 4.28 -2.30
CA ASN A 161 -11.36 5.27 -2.10
C ASN A 161 -10.91 6.58 -1.39
N ASN A 162 -9.95 7.31 -1.98
CA ASN A 162 -9.39 8.56 -1.43
C ASN A 162 -8.88 8.46 0.02
N SER A 163 -8.52 7.25 0.44
CA SER A 163 -8.05 6.96 1.79
C SER A 163 -6.78 6.14 1.73
N VAL A 164 -6.02 6.18 2.82
CA VAL A 164 -4.89 5.29 3.04
C VAL A 164 -5.01 4.59 4.36
N TYR A 165 -4.55 3.34 4.38
CA TYR A 165 -4.77 2.40 5.46
C TYR A 165 -3.46 1.75 5.90
N TRP A 166 -3.28 1.62 7.22
CA TRP A 166 -2.17 0.91 7.83
C TRP A 166 -2.68 -0.13 8.83
N LEU A 167 -2.07 -1.31 8.81
CA LEU A 167 -2.29 -2.31 9.84
C LEU A 167 -1.49 -1.96 11.10
N THR A 168 -2.09 -2.13 12.27
CA THR A 168 -1.44 -1.96 13.57
C THR A 168 -1.13 -3.31 14.23
N SER A 169 -0.21 -3.31 15.20
CA SER A 169 0.18 -4.48 15.98
C SER A 169 -0.94 -5.06 16.83
N HIS A 170 -2.05 -4.32 17.01
CA HIS A 170 -3.22 -4.75 17.77
C HIS A 170 -4.38 -5.20 16.88
N ASN A 171 -4.11 -5.57 15.62
CA ASN A 171 -5.14 -5.97 14.67
C ASN A 171 -6.22 -4.89 14.47
N ASN A 172 -5.80 -3.62 14.47
CA ASN A 172 -6.64 -2.52 14.00
C ASN A 172 -6.14 -2.02 12.65
N VAL A 173 -7.01 -1.33 11.94
CA VAL A 173 -6.68 -0.50 10.80
C VAL A 173 -6.70 0.95 11.26
N LEU A 174 -5.59 1.66 11.04
CA LEU A 174 -5.57 3.12 11.05
C LEU A 174 -5.87 3.59 9.62
N ALA A 175 -6.90 4.39 9.45
CA ALA A 175 -7.28 4.99 8.18
C ALA A 175 -7.09 6.50 8.25
N PHE A 176 -6.62 7.09 7.15
CA PHE A 176 -6.69 8.52 6.91
C PHE A 176 -7.57 8.76 5.68
N HIS A 177 -8.64 9.52 5.86
CA HIS A 177 -9.54 9.90 4.78
C HIS A 177 -9.19 11.32 4.30
N GLU A 178 -8.86 11.47 3.02
CA GLU A 178 -8.31 12.72 2.49
C GLU A 178 -9.30 13.88 2.37
N PRO A 179 -10.57 13.69 1.94
CA PRO A 179 -11.49 14.81 1.74
C PRO A 179 -11.77 15.60 3.02
N GLU A 180 -11.95 14.92 4.15
CA GLU A 180 -12.22 15.49 5.47
C GLU A 180 -10.91 15.72 6.26
N GLY A 181 -9.82 15.10 5.84
CA GLY A 181 -8.54 15.16 6.53
C GLY A 181 -8.56 14.51 7.91
N THR A 182 -9.41 13.50 8.11
CA THR A 182 -9.65 12.85 9.40
C THR A 182 -8.99 11.48 9.50
N PHE A 183 -8.73 11.07 10.74
CA PHE A 183 -8.29 9.71 11.04
C PHE A 183 -9.41 8.93 11.67
N GLN A 184 -9.46 7.65 11.32
CA GLN A 184 -10.31 6.69 11.97
C GLN A 184 -9.49 5.46 12.32
N LYS A 185 -9.80 4.83 13.46
CA LYS A 185 -9.28 3.53 13.82
C LYS A 185 -10.45 2.57 14.01
N PHE A 186 -10.34 1.39 13.42
CA PHE A 186 -11.35 0.35 13.52
C PHE A 186 -10.69 -1.04 13.53
N PRO A 187 -11.34 -2.05 14.13
CA PRO A 187 -10.78 -3.39 14.21
C PRO A 187 -10.78 -4.14 12.86
N LEU A 188 -9.94 -5.17 12.77
CA LEU A 188 -10.07 -6.25 11.78
C LEU A 188 -11.38 -7.05 11.99
N PRO A 189 -11.80 -7.93 11.05
CA PRO A 189 -13.00 -8.76 11.21
C PRO A 189 -12.97 -9.52 12.53
N GLU A 190 -14.12 -9.64 13.18
CA GLU A 190 -14.22 -10.24 14.52
C GLU A 190 -13.79 -11.71 14.51
N GLU A 191 -14.07 -12.45 13.45
CA GLU A 191 -13.64 -13.83 13.24
C GLU A 191 -12.11 -13.95 13.19
N VAL A 192 -11.43 -12.91 12.68
CA VAL A 192 -9.96 -12.83 12.65
C VAL A 192 -9.39 -12.43 14.03
N LEU A 193 -10.19 -11.80 14.89
CA LEU A 193 -9.82 -11.38 16.25
C LEU A 193 -10.09 -12.45 17.31
N GLN A 194 -11.18 -13.20 17.19
CA GLN A 194 -11.67 -14.16 18.19
C GLN A 194 -10.84 -15.46 18.26
N ASP A 195 -9.89 -15.67 17.36
CA ASP A 195 -8.98 -16.81 17.48
C ASP A 195 -8.03 -16.62 18.67
N LYS A 196 -8.40 -17.26 19.79
CA LYS A 196 -7.72 -17.20 21.10
C LYS A 196 -6.24 -17.60 21.05
N ASN A 197 -5.80 -18.27 19.99
CA ASN A 197 -4.38 -18.43 19.69
C ASN A 197 -3.91 -17.20 18.92
N LYS A 198 -3.33 -16.22 19.63
CA LYS A 198 -2.70 -14.98 19.14
C LYS A 198 -1.71 -15.15 17.96
N TYR A 199 -1.41 -16.40 17.57
CA TYR A 199 -0.46 -16.83 16.54
C TYR A 199 -1.11 -17.60 15.38
N SER A 200 -2.45 -17.71 15.32
CA SER A 200 -3.15 -18.53 14.34
C SER A 200 -3.07 -18.02 12.91
N PHE A 201 -3.26 -16.72 12.73
CA PHE A 201 -3.08 -16.04 11.46
C PHE A 201 -1.64 -15.58 11.36
N LYS A 202 -0.77 -16.41 10.75
CA LYS A 202 0.66 -16.10 10.57
C LYS A 202 0.90 -14.91 9.63
N TYR A 203 -0.04 -14.66 8.72
CA TYR A 203 0.03 -13.61 7.71
C TYR A 203 -1.27 -12.81 7.70
N LYS A 204 -1.14 -11.48 7.80
CA LYS A 204 -2.22 -10.51 7.65
C LYS A 204 -1.70 -9.36 6.81
N GLN A 205 -2.45 -9.00 5.78
CA GLN A 205 -2.06 -7.91 4.88
C GLN A 205 -3.29 -7.17 4.40
N LEU A 206 -3.26 -5.85 4.48
CA LEU A 206 -4.26 -5.02 3.82
C LEU A 206 -3.99 -5.03 2.32
N VAL A 207 -5.06 -5.05 1.52
CA VAL A 207 -5.00 -4.98 0.06
C VAL A 207 -6.04 -3.99 -0.47
N GLU A 208 -5.85 -3.53 -1.70
CA GLU A 208 -6.91 -2.85 -2.44
C GLU A 208 -7.61 -3.89 -3.31
N TYR A 209 -8.94 -3.92 -3.27
CA TYR A 209 -9.76 -4.81 -4.09
C TYR A 209 -11.00 -4.08 -4.58
N LYS A 210 -11.19 -4.04 -5.90
CA LYS A 210 -12.26 -3.33 -6.62
C LYS A 210 -12.58 -1.91 -6.07
N GLY A 211 -11.54 -1.12 -5.83
CA GLY A 211 -11.61 0.24 -5.31
C GLY A 211 -11.79 0.35 -3.80
N ARG A 212 -11.82 -0.78 -3.07
CA ARG A 212 -12.13 -0.85 -1.63
C ARG A 212 -10.95 -1.39 -0.84
N LEU A 213 -10.98 -1.16 0.47
CA LEU A 213 -10.08 -1.80 1.40
C LEU A 213 -10.44 -3.28 1.53
N GLY A 214 -9.43 -4.14 1.41
CA GLY A 214 -9.52 -5.56 1.73
C GLY A 214 -8.46 -5.98 2.75
N LEU A 215 -8.64 -7.18 3.29
CA LEU A 215 -7.70 -7.87 4.16
C LEU A 215 -7.51 -9.28 3.62
N VAL A 216 -6.27 -9.65 3.36
CA VAL A 216 -5.85 -11.03 3.12
C VAL A 216 -5.26 -11.60 4.40
N CYS A 217 -5.72 -12.79 4.80
CA CYS A 217 -5.17 -13.48 5.96
C CYS A 217 -5.16 -15.00 5.79
N ASN A 218 -4.15 -15.67 6.35
CA ASN A 218 -4.03 -17.13 6.25
C ASN A 218 -4.61 -17.80 7.49
N THR A 219 -5.50 -18.77 7.30
CA THR A 219 -6.06 -19.60 8.37
C THR A 219 -5.03 -20.61 8.88
N LYS A 220 -5.33 -21.26 10.01
CA LYS A 220 -4.49 -22.36 10.55
C LYS A 220 -4.36 -23.53 9.58
N GLU A 221 -5.40 -23.76 8.79
CA GLU A 221 -5.50 -24.88 7.84
C GLU A 221 -4.66 -24.64 6.57
N GLY A 222 -4.12 -23.43 6.39
CA GLY A 222 -3.31 -23.05 5.24
C GLY A 222 -4.12 -22.37 4.12
N ASP A 223 -5.43 -22.24 4.31
CA ASP A 223 -6.29 -21.47 3.41
C ASP A 223 -6.03 -19.97 3.58
N THR A 224 -6.34 -19.22 2.54
CA THR A 224 -6.21 -17.76 2.49
C THR A 224 -7.57 -17.15 2.28
N GLU A 225 -7.97 -16.28 3.19
CA GLU A 225 -9.25 -15.59 3.14
C GLU A 225 -9.05 -14.16 2.65
N LEU A 226 -9.99 -13.68 1.83
CA LEU A 226 -10.12 -12.27 1.49
C LEU A 226 -11.39 -11.72 2.12
N TRP A 227 -11.20 -10.69 2.93
CA TRP A 227 -12.25 -9.91 3.55
C TRP A 227 -12.30 -8.53 2.92
N ILE A 228 -13.48 -8.04 2.58
CA ILE A 228 -13.68 -6.73 1.97
C ILE A 228 -14.41 -5.83 2.96
N MET A 229 -13.97 -4.58 3.02
CA MET A 229 -14.57 -3.55 3.83
C MET A 229 -15.75 -2.91 3.12
N TYR A 230 -16.88 -2.86 3.81
CA TYR A 230 -18.10 -2.21 3.37
C TYR A 230 -18.47 -1.12 4.38
N GLU A 231 -18.79 0.05 3.88
CA GLU A 231 -19.47 1.07 4.67
C GLU A 231 -20.97 0.83 4.57
N ASN A 232 -21.62 0.72 5.72
CA ASN A 232 -23.07 0.61 5.78
C ASN A 232 -23.68 2.00 5.64
N THR A 233 -24.42 2.21 4.55
CA THR A 233 -25.03 3.50 4.20
C THR A 233 -26.13 3.95 5.16
N ILE A 234 -26.63 3.07 6.04
CA ILE A 234 -27.74 3.38 6.96
C ILE A 234 -27.22 3.96 8.29
N ASN A 235 -26.07 3.48 8.78
CA ASN A 235 -25.55 3.86 10.10
C ASN A 235 -24.07 4.29 10.08
N ASN A 236 -23.46 4.41 8.89
CA ASN A 236 -22.03 4.70 8.69
C ASN A 236 -21.11 3.74 9.45
N TRP A 237 -21.58 2.52 9.75
CA TRP A 237 -20.75 1.51 10.37
C TRP A 237 -19.90 0.79 9.34
N LEU A 238 -18.67 0.58 9.74
CA LEU A 238 -17.62 -0.07 9.01
C LEU A 238 -17.70 -1.57 9.27
N ASN A 239 -18.13 -2.34 8.27
CA ASN A 239 -18.32 -3.79 8.37
C ASN A 239 -17.40 -4.56 7.42
N TRP A 240 -16.86 -5.66 7.90
CA TRP A 240 -16.11 -6.61 7.09
C TRP A 240 -17.04 -7.70 6.57
N ARG A 241 -16.84 -8.11 5.32
CA ARG A 241 -17.52 -9.28 4.73
C ARG A 241 -16.48 -10.18 4.08
N LYS A 242 -16.55 -11.48 4.38
CA LYS A 242 -15.75 -12.50 3.70
C LYS A 242 -16.24 -12.65 2.26
N GLU A 243 -15.34 -12.43 1.30
CA GLU A 243 -15.66 -12.49 -0.13
C GLU A 243 -15.25 -13.84 -0.73
N MET A 244 -14.07 -14.35 -0.35
CA MET A 244 -13.54 -15.58 -0.92
C MET A 244 -12.59 -16.29 0.06
N VAL A 245 -12.50 -17.61 -0.10
CA VAL A 245 -11.52 -18.49 0.53
C VAL A 245 -10.75 -19.19 -0.59
N MET A 246 -9.43 -19.06 -0.60
CA MET A 246 -8.54 -19.71 -1.55
C MET A 246 -7.63 -20.70 -0.83
N ASP A 247 -7.57 -21.94 -1.31
CA ASP A 247 -6.52 -22.87 -0.91
C ASP A 247 -5.22 -22.52 -1.66
N ILE A 248 -4.46 -21.56 -1.12
CA ILE A 248 -3.13 -21.22 -1.63
C ILE A 248 -2.17 -22.41 -1.47
N GLY A 249 -2.41 -23.30 -0.51
CA GLY A 249 -1.61 -24.50 -0.28
C GLY A 249 -1.58 -25.45 -1.48
N SER A 250 -2.69 -25.66 -2.17
CA SER A 250 -2.70 -26.45 -3.42
C SER A 250 -2.02 -25.75 -4.60
N ILE A 251 -2.13 -24.42 -4.70
CA ILE A 251 -1.48 -23.63 -5.76
C ILE A 251 0.05 -23.65 -5.57
N VAL A 252 0.53 -23.39 -4.36
CA VAL A 252 1.97 -23.39 -4.02
C VAL A 252 2.60 -24.76 -4.24
N ARG A 253 1.89 -25.85 -3.90
CA ARG A 253 2.33 -27.23 -4.19
C ARG A 253 2.44 -27.51 -5.69
N ARG A 254 1.52 -27.02 -6.50
CA ARG A 254 1.56 -27.18 -7.98
C ARG A 254 2.68 -26.38 -8.64
N VAL A 255 3.03 -25.21 -8.09
CA VAL A 255 4.02 -24.30 -8.68
C VAL A 255 5.43 -24.49 -8.06
N GLY A 256 5.58 -25.36 -7.05
CA GLY A 256 6.89 -25.73 -6.48
C GLY A 256 7.58 -24.61 -5.68
N MET A 257 6.83 -23.60 -5.22
CA MET A 257 7.39 -22.47 -4.47
C MET A 257 7.53 -22.81 -2.97
N ARG A 258 8.73 -22.68 -2.41
CA ARG A 258 8.99 -23.01 -0.99
C ARG A 258 8.71 -21.87 0.00
N TYR A 259 8.55 -20.62 -0.48
CA TYR A 259 8.37 -19.42 0.35
C TYR A 259 7.49 -18.37 -0.35
N ALA A 260 6.27 -18.74 -0.77
CA ALA A 260 5.37 -17.80 -1.41
C ALA A 260 4.94 -16.70 -0.41
N ASP A 261 5.35 -15.46 -0.67
CA ASP A 261 4.81 -14.25 -0.03
C ASP A 261 3.74 -13.66 -0.95
N VAL A 262 2.55 -13.40 -0.41
CA VAL A 262 1.42 -12.84 -1.18
C VAL A 262 1.68 -11.34 -1.34
N ALA A 263 2.60 -10.96 -2.21
CA ALA A 263 2.89 -9.56 -2.48
C ALA A 263 1.84 -8.96 -3.45
N GLY A 264 0.58 -8.85 -3.01
CA GLY A 264 -0.49 -8.11 -3.68
C GLY A 264 -1.08 -8.82 -4.92
N PHE A 265 -2.40 -8.89 -4.99
CA PHE A 265 -3.13 -9.37 -6.17
C PHE A 265 -3.54 -8.22 -7.09
N TYR A 266 -3.57 -8.53 -8.39
CA TYR A 266 -3.97 -7.67 -9.50
C TYR A 266 -5.50 -7.49 -9.57
N ASN A 267 -5.95 -6.31 -9.99
CA ASN A 267 -7.36 -5.92 -10.03
C ASN A 267 -7.79 -5.67 -11.48
N GLU A 268 -8.60 -6.57 -12.02
CA GLU A 268 -9.12 -6.60 -13.40
C GLU A 268 -10.33 -5.67 -13.58
N GLY A 269 -10.15 -4.36 -13.35
CA GLY A 269 -11.31 -3.47 -13.46
C GLY A 269 -11.02 -2.00 -13.23
N ILE A 270 -10.27 -1.36 -14.11
CA ILE A 270 -10.27 0.10 -14.23
C ILE A 270 -10.30 0.47 -15.71
N ALA A 271 -11.42 1.06 -16.14
CA ALA A 271 -11.62 1.58 -17.49
C ALA A 271 -10.88 2.92 -17.69
N PHE A 272 -10.36 3.16 -18.91
CA PHE A 272 -9.64 4.39 -19.31
C PHE A 272 -10.57 5.57 -19.57
#